data_AF-A0A2N3AX95-F1
#
_entry.id   AF-A0A2N3AX95-F1
#
_cell.length_a   1.000
_cell.length_b   1.000
_cell.length_c   1.000
_cell.angle_alpha   90.00
_cell.angle_beta   90.00
_cell.angle_gamma   90.00
#
_symmetry.space_group_name_H-M   'P 1'
#
loop_
_entity.id
_entity.type
_entity.pdbx_description
1 polymer ?
#
loop_
_entity_poly.entity_id
_entity_poly.type
_entity_poly.pdbx_seq_one_letter_code
_entity_poly.pdbx_strand_id
1 'polypeptide(L)'
;QGEDRVPDSLAEAIRSFVYACAVRKLRGQGSKHSSMLIHVTRFTSVQNAVVNQVAEYVRDLKGRYTRGIELENLEASMRTEYQETFLPGMQGIRSALVEGETLEDFSWADIRAVLPDVLSDIRVREINGTAKDALDYAENDGTGLKVIAIGGDKLARGLTLEGLCTSYFLRTTRMYDTLMQMGRWFGYRDGYLDVCRLYTSQEMVEWFGHIADAAEELRQEFDNMVAAGATPKQFGLRVKSHSVLTVTSRAKMRNARAMQLTYSGDLLQTIVFPNRKEDITANFNATDRFISALGPSADLNDQHFVPQGQKWNGHLWRNVSALNVISFLRDYRTHSASFRIMSPLIADFIEEMNKDRELTSWTVALIGKDTGPDDKYRTVGGASVNMLKRRRTTEHADRYSIKTLISPRDQAIDLTEAEWMAALDLSQKTWRNDTDRNEGKEPPSEPRGPQIRHVLGEGVAEAGIPTRRERGLLMLYLLDPEGAGVDELKDADPVVAWAISFPSSTSERRVSNSRYIANSVLWGGLNDWVD
;
A
#
# COMPACT_ATOMS: atom_id res chain seq x y z
N GLN A 1 12.51 25.82 -17.11
CA GLN A 1 13.88 26.18 -16.66
C GLN A 1 13.89 26.08 -15.14
N GLY A 2 14.93 25.54 -14.52
CA GLY A 2 15.05 25.51 -13.06
C GLY A 2 15.54 26.86 -12.55
N GLU A 3 14.96 27.34 -11.45
CA GLU A 3 15.42 28.53 -10.73
C GLU A 3 16.26 28.09 -9.52
N ASP A 4 17.29 28.86 -9.17
CA ASP A 4 18.13 28.58 -7.99
C ASP A 4 17.45 29.06 -6.70
N ARG A 5 16.27 28.49 -6.42
CA ARG A 5 15.51 28.71 -5.18
C ARG A 5 14.79 27.42 -4.78
N VAL A 6 14.42 27.34 -3.50
CA VAL A 6 13.54 26.26 -3.04
C VAL A 6 12.22 26.29 -3.81
N PRO A 7 11.74 25.16 -4.35
CA PRO A 7 10.40 25.07 -4.93
C PRO A 7 9.33 25.40 -3.89
N ASP A 8 8.18 25.92 -4.33
CA ASP A 8 7.11 26.37 -3.43
C ASP A 8 6.63 25.25 -2.47
N SER A 9 6.55 24.01 -2.97
CA SER A 9 6.19 22.82 -2.18
C SER A 9 7.23 22.47 -1.11
N LEU A 10 8.52 22.68 -1.38
CA LEU A 10 9.58 22.49 -0.39
C LEU A 10 9.58 23.65 0.62
N ALA A 11 9.31 24.87 0.17
CA ALA A 11 9.18 26.04 1.05
C ALA A 11 8.01 25.84 2.04
N GLU A 12 6.86 25.37 1.55
CA GLU A 12 5.71 24.99 2.39
C GLU A 12 6.09 23.90 3.40
N ALA A 13 6.76 22.83 2.95
CA ALA A 13 7.20 21.77 3.85
C ALA A 13 8.14 22.27 4.97
N ILE A 14 9.04 23.20 4.66
CA ILE A 14 9.90 23.83 5.68
C ILE A 14 9.06 24.65 6.66
N ARG A 15 8.10 25.46 6.19
CA ARG A 15 7.21 26.24 7.07
C ARG A 15 6.34 25.34 7.95
N SER A 16 5.83 24.24 7.38
CA SER A 16 5.14 23.20 8.14
C SER A 16 5.99 22.61 9.27
N PHE A 17 7.28 22.36 9.02
CA PHE A 17 8.20 21.92 10.07
C PHE A 17 8.39 22.99 11.16
N VAL A 18 8.45 24.27 10.79
CA VAL A 18 8.51 25.38 11.75
C VAL A 18 7.23 25.44 12.61
N TYR A 19 6.04 25.30 12.01
CA TYR A 19 4.78 25.24 12.75
C TYR A 19 4.74 24.06 13.72
N ALA A 20 5.17 22.87 13.27
CA ALA A 20 5.25 21.69 14.13
C ALA A 20 6.19 21.92 15.32
N CYS A 21 7.34 22.55 15.11
CA CYS A 21 8.26 22.90 16.20
C CYS A 21 7.65 23.92 17.19
N ALA A 22 6.93 24.93 16.68
CA ALA A 22 6.25 25.92 17.51
C ALA A 22 5.14 25.31 18.37
N VAL A 23 4.24 24.52 17.77
CA VAL A 23 3.17 23.81 18.49
C VAL A 23 3.77 22.89 19.55
N ARG A 24 4.79 22.09 19.20
CA ARG A 24 5.45 21.20 20.16
C ARG A 24 6.11 21.96 21.31
N LYS A 25 6.74 23.11 21.03
CA LYS A 25 7.31 23.97 22.08
C LYS A 25 6.24 24.48 23.04
N LEU A 26 5.10 24.95 22.52
CA LEU A 26 3.97 25.43 23.33
C LEU A 26 3.32 24.30 24.16
N ARG A 27 3.33 23.05 23.67
CA ARG A 27 2.93 21.86 24.43
C ARG A 27 3.97 21.37 25.45
N GLY A 28 5.00 22.16 25.75
CA GLY A 28 6.04 21.80 26.70
C GLY A 28 7.07 20.79 26.17
N GLN A 29 7.07 20.48 24.87
CA GLN A 29 8.05 19.59 24.23
C GLN A 29 9.22 20.36 23.60
N GLY A 30 9.47 21.59 24.06
CA GLY A 30 10.56 22.44 23.54
C GLY A 30 11.93 21.75 23.60
N SER A 31 12.20 21.03 24.69
CA SER A 31 13.45 20.28 24.93
C SER A 31 13.52 18.90 24.27
N LYS A 32 12.46 18.44 23.59
CA LYS A 32 12.47 17.17 22.85
C LYS A 32 13.04 17.39 21.45
N HIS A 33 13.59 16.37 20.80
CA HIS A 33 14.06 16.51 19.41
C HIS A 33 12.89 16.77 18.44
N SER A 34 13.15 17.60 17.42
CA SER A 34 12.27 17.78 16.26
C SER A 34 13.10 17.70 14.99
N SER A 35 12.70 16.83 14.07
CA SER A 35 13.44 16.65 12.81
C SER A 35 12.55 16.76 11.58
N MET A 36 13.15 17.18 10.48
CA MET A 36 12.61 17.13 9.13
C MET A 36 13.57 16.36 8.25
N LEU A 37 13.05 15.50 7.37
CA LEU A 37 13.83 14.77 6.37
C LEU A 37 13.52 15.31 4.97
N ILE A 38 14.56 15.68 4.22
CA ILE A 38 14.47 16.02 2.80
C ILE A 38 15.29 15.01 2.00
N HIS A 39 14.62 14.25 1.15
CA HIS A 39 15.25 13.27 0.29
C HIS A 39 14.72 13.39 -1.15
N VAL A 40 15.47 14.11 -1.97
CA VAL A 40 15.08 14.45 -3.35
C VAL A 40 15.89 13.74 -4.44
N THR A 41 17.16 13.38 -4.18
CA THR A 41 18.05 12.81 -5.22
C THR A 41 19.16 11.96 -4.64
N ARG A 42 19.65 10.98 -5.42
CA ARG A 42 20.83 10.16 -5.10
C ARG A 42 22.16 10.86 -5.37
N PHE A 43 22.16 11.88 -6.24
CA PHE A 43 23.38 12.54 -6.69
C PHE A 43 23.85 13.55 -5.64
N THR A 44 25.04 13.33 -5.09
CA THR A 44 25.64 14.18 -4.06
C THR A 44 25.83 15.62 -4.55
N SER A 45 26.16 15.82 -5.83
CA SER A 45 26.29 17.16 -6.42
C SER A 45 25.00 17.98 -6.35
N VAL A 46 23.84 17.35 -6.55
CA VAL A 46 22.53 18.01 -6.46
C VAL A 46 22.12 18.20 -5.00
N GLN A 47 22.53 17.31 -4.09
CA GLN A 47 22.25 17.45 -2.66
C GLN A 47 22.87 18.73 -2.08
N ASN A 48 24.11 19.05 -2.43
CA ASN A 48 24.77 20.28 -1.97
C ASN A 48 24.00 21.55 -2.38
N ALA A 49 23.48 21.59 -3.61
CA ALA A 49 22.64 22.69 -4.07
C ALA A 49 21.36 22.80 -3.23
N VAL A 50 20.69 21.68 -2.97
CA VAL A 50 19.48 21.63 -2.14
C VAL A 50 19.78 22.06 -0.70
N VAL A 51 20.90 21.64 -0.12
CA VAL A 51 21.34 22.06 1.22
C VAL A 51 21.52 23.57 1.28
N ASN A 52 22.19 24.16 0.30
CA ASN A 52 22.40 25.61 0.24
C ASN A 52 21.07 26.36 0.12
N GLN A 53 20.20 25.95 -0.79
CA GLN A 53 18.87 26.55 -0.99
C GLN A 53 18.02 26.51 0.29
N VAL A 54 17.99 25.36 0.97
CA VAL A 54 17.24 25.20 2.23
C VAL A 54 17.86 26.04 3.34
N ALA A 55 19.20 26.05 3.46
CA ALA A 55 19.90 26.84 4.47
C ALA A 55 19.69 28.36 4.26
N GLU A 56 19.70 28.82 3.02
CA GLU A 56 19.39 30.21 2.67
C GLU A 56 17.96 30.58 3.01
N TYR A 57 16.99 29.72 2.64
CA TYR A 57 15.59 29.95 2.96
C TYR A 57 15.34 30.05 4.48
N VAL A 58 15.90 29.13 5.26
CA VAL A 58 15.80 29.15 6.73
C VAL A 58 16.50 30.38 7.33
N ARG A 59 17.64 30.79 6.77
CA ARG A 59 18.38 31.99 7.21
C ARG A 59 17.58 33.27 6.93
N ASP A 60 16.91 33.35 5.79
CA ASP A 60 16.03 34.45 5.43
C ASP A 60 14.83 34.53 6.38
N LEU A 61 14.13 33.41 6.62
CA LEU A 61 13.04 33.34 7.62
C LEU A 61 13.51 33.82 8.99
N LYS A 62 14.64 33.28 9.48
CA LYS A 62 15.24 33.71 10.75
C LYS A 62 15.53 35.20 10.75
N GLY A 63 16.14 35.74 9.70
CA GLY A 63 16.47 37.16 9.56
C GLY A 63 15.23 38.06 9.65
N ARG A 64 14.17 37.73 8.91
CA ARG A 64 12.91 38.49 8.88
C ARG A 64 12.21 38.47 10.24
N TYR A 65 12.09 37.31 10.87
CA TYR A 65 11.40 37.18 12.17
C TYR A 65 12.20 37.72 13.36
N THR A 66 13.54 37.74 13.30
CA THR A 66 14.38 38.28 14.38
C THR A 66 14.63 39.78 14.27
N ARG A 67 14.69 40.34 13.04
CA ARG A 67 15.02 41.75 12.79
C ARG A 67 13.83 42.61 12.38
N GLY A 68 12.69 42.00 12.02
CA GLY A 68 11.47 42.71 11.61
C GLY A 68 11.55 43.37 10.23
N ILE A 69 12.46 42.93 9.36
CA ILE A 69 12.67 43.52 8.03
C ILE A 69 11.84 42.73 7.00
N GLU A 70 11.06 43.44 6.16
CA GLU A 70 10.20 42.85 5.11
C GLU A 70 9.30 41.71 5.62
N LEU A 71 8.79 41.87 6.85
CA LEU A 71 8.06 40.81 7.54
C LEU A 71 6.56 40.79 7.20
N GLU A 72 5.93 41.94 6.89
CA GLU A 72 4.45 42.01 6.80
C GLU A 72 3.86 40.99 5.82
N ASN A 73 4.38 40.92 4.59
CA ASN A 73 3.83 40.02 3.57
C ASN A 73 4.09 38.54 3.89
N LEU A 74 5.30 38.21 4.38
CA LEU A 74 5.64 36.86 4.79
C LEU A 74 4.79 36.42 5.99
N GLU A 75 4.65 37.28 7.00
CA GLU A 75 3.87 37.00 8.20
C GLU A 75 2.39 36.81 7.87
N ALA A 76 1.83 37.65 6.99
CA ALA A 76 0.46 37.47 6.50
C ALA A 76 0.28 36.12 5.80
N SER A 77 1.20 35.75 4.90
CA SER A 77 1.17 34.46 4.19
C SER A 77 1.28 33.29 5.17
N MET A 78 2.22 33.34 6.11
CA MET A 78 2.44 32.27 7.08
C MET A 78 1.27 32.13 8.06
N ARG A 79 0.61 33.23 8.42
CA ARG A 79 -0.60 33.24 9.23
C ARG A 79 -1.74 32.53 8.51
N THR A 80 -2.00 32.91 7.27
CA THR A 80 -3.05 32.30 6.43
C THR A 80 -2.78 30.80 6.27
N GLU A 81 -1.55 30.40 5.92
CA GLU A 81 -1.18 28.98 5.78
C GLU A 81 -1.38 28.19 7.08
N TYR A 82 -1.00 28.77 8.24
CA TYR A 82 -1.22 28.13 9.52
C TYR A 82 -2.72 27.93 9.81
N GLN A 83 -3.52 28.98 9.65
CA GLN A 83 -4.93 28.98 10.03
C GLN A 83 -5.81 28.17 9.08
N GLU A 84 -5.53 28.19 7.78
CA GLU A 84 -6.38 27.57 6.76
C GLU A 84 -5.92 26.17 6.36
N THR A 85 -4.63 25.84 6.52
CA THR A 85 -4.07 24.55 6.07
C THR A 85 -3.48 23.75 7.22
N PHE A 86 -2.52 24.30 7.96
CA PHE A 86 -1.80 23.50 8.95
C PHE A 86 -2.66 23.11 10.15
N LEU A 87 -3.35 24.07 10.78
CA LEU A 87 -4.20 23.84 11.95
C LEU A 87 -5.40 22.93 11.65
N PRO A 88 -6.19 23.15 10.59
CA PRO A 88 -7.27 22.22 10.22
C PRO A 88 -6.75 20.82 9.88
N GLY A 89 -5.62 20.72 9.16
CA GLY A 89 -4.98 19.44 8.87
C GLY A 89 -4.51 18.72 10.14
N MET A 90 -4.00 19.47 11.12
CA MET A 90 -3.58 18.93 12.42
C MET A 90 -4.79 18.38 13.20
N GLN A 91 -5.88 19.13 13.25
CA GLN A 91 -7.13 18.70 13.89
C GLN A 91 -7.72 17.46 13.20
N GLY A 92 -7.69 17.41 11.87
CA GLY A 92 -8.13 16.26 11.09
C GLY A 92 -7.33 15.00 11.40
N ILE A 93 -6.00 15.10 11.45
CA ILE A 93 -5.13 13.97 11.83
C ILE A 93 -5.41 13.55 13.27
N ARG A 94 -5.54 14.49 14.20
CA ARG A 94 -5.86 14.19 15.61
C ARG A 94 -7.17 13.42 15.73
N SER A 95 -8.22 13.91 15.08
CA SER A 95 -9.53 13.27 15.09
C SER A 95 -9.54 11.87 14.48
N ALA A 96 -8.66 11.60 13.51
CA ALA A 96 -8.63 10.33 12.79
C ALA A 96 -7.69 9.30 13.41
N LEU A 97 -6.55 9.73 13.97
CA LEU A 97 -5.42 8.87 14.32
C LEU A 97 -4.93 9.01 15.76
N VAL A 98 -5.40 10.01 16.53
CA VAL A 98 -4.97 10.23 17.91
C VAL A 98 -6.16 10.00 18.84
N GLU A 99 -6.30 8.77 19.31
CA GLU A 99 -7.36 8.41 20.25
C GLU A 99 -6.95 8.70 21.70
N GLY A 100 -7.87 9.27 22.49
CA GLY A 100 -7.71 9.40 23.94
C GLY A 100 -6.76 10.50 24.42
N GLU A 101 -6.05 11.20 23.53
CA GLU A 101 -5.23 12.34 23.89
C GLU A 101 -5.97 13.68 23.65
N THR A 102 -6.03 14.52 24.67
CA THR A 102 -6.45 15.92 24.50
C THR A 102 -5.21 16.78 24.31
N LEU A 103 -4.94 17.13 23.06
CA LEU A 103 -3.83 18.01 22.69
C LEU A 103 -4.34 19.44 22.49
N GLU A 104 -3.65 20.42 23.06
CA GLU A 104 -4.00 21.84 22.95
C GLU A 104 -3.69 22.40 21.55
N ASP A 105 -4.56 23.31 21.10
CA ASP A 105 -4.41 24.11 19.89
C ASP A 105 -3.99 25.53 20.26
N PHE A 106 -3.20 26.16 19.40
CA PHE A 106 -2.66 27.49 19.65
C PHE A 106 -3.07 28.47 18.57
N SER A 107 -3.32 29.71 18.96
CA SER A 107 -3.62 30.78 18.01
C SER A 107 -2.38 31.18 17.21
N TRP A 108 -2.57 31.88 16.10
CA TRP A 108 -1.43 32.45 15.37
C TRP A 108 -0.57 33.36 16.26
N ALA A 109 -1.17 34.11 17.18
CA ALA A 109 -0.44 34.99 18.08
C ALA A 109 0.53 34.21 18.99
N ASP A 110 0.09 33.06 19.51
CA ASP A 110 0.91 32.17 20.34
C ASP A 110 2.07 31.57 19.53
N ILE A 111 1.77 31.10 18.31
CA ILE A 111 2.78 30.59 17.37
C ILE A 111 3.81 31.67 17.04
N ARG A 112 3.33 32.86 16.65
CA ARG A 112 4.16 34.01 16.27
C ARG A 112 5.12 34.43 17.39
N ALA A 113 4.70 34.34 18.65
CA ALA A 113 5.51 34.70 19.81
C ALA A 113 6.75 33.79 19.96
N VAL A 114 6.63 32.51 19.60
CA VAL A 114 7.74 31.54 19.72
C VAL A 114 8.57 31.34 18.45
N LEU A 115 8.10 31.83 17.28
CA LEU A 115 8.80 31.68 16.00
C LEU A 115 10.27 32.16 16.00
N PRO A 116 10.63 33.35 16.55
CA PRO A 116 12.02 33.82 16.52
C PRO A 116 12.99 32.86 17.22
N ASP A 117 12.53 32.23 18.30
CA ASP A 117 13.29 31.28 19.09
C ASP A 117 13.43 29.95 18.34
N VAL A 118 12.31 29.38 17.87
CA VAL A 118 12.29 28.16 17.06
C VAL A 118 13.18 28.28 15.82
N LEU A 119 13.09 29.37 15.07
CA LEU A 119 13.92 29.62 13.88
C LEU A 119 15.41 29.78 14.22
N SER A 120 15.73 30.24 15.44
CA SER A 120 17.11 30.37 15.90
C SER A 120 17.73 29.02 16.26
N ASP A 121 16.91 28.07 16.71
CA ASP A 121 17.30 26.71 17.09
C ASP A 121 17.47 25.77 15.89
N ILE A 122 16.76 26.01 14.79
CA ILE A 122 16.83 25.13 13.60
C ILE A 122 18.25 25.09 13.03
N ARG A 123 18.71 23.87 12.72
CA ARG A 123 19.98 23.59 12.05
C ARG A 123 19.71 22.80 10.76
N VAL A 124 20.29 23.23 9.65
CA VAL A 124 20.26 22.47 8.39
C VAL A 124 21.53 21.63 8.32
N ARG A 125 21.39 20.32 8.08
CA ARG A 125 22.51 19.36 8.07
C ARG A 125 22.42 18.43 6.86
N GLU A 126 23.55 18.25 6.19
CA GLU A 126 23.73 17.21 5.19
C GLU A 126 24.14 15.90 5.86
N ILE A 127 23.56 14.76 5.46
CA ILE A 127 23.86 13.45 6.04
C ILE A 127 24.64 12.58 5.05
N ASN A 128 25.96 12.53 5.25
CA ASN A 128 26.91 11.79 4.43
C ASN A 128 27.40 10.50 5.12
N GLY A 129 26.57 9.45 5.05
CA GLY A 129 27.04 8.06 5.03
C GLY A 129 27.51 7.37 6.33
N THR A 130 27.89 8.09 7.39
CA THR A 130 28.11 7.51 8.73
C THR A 130 27.35 8.33 9.77
N ALA A 131 26.07 8.01 9.91
CA ALA A 131 25.10 8.73 10.73
C ALA A 131 25.39 8.75 12.24
N LYS A 132 26.40 8.02 12.74
CA LYS A 132 26.78 8.09 14.16
C LYS A 132 27.45 9.42 14.54
N ASP A 133 28.04 10.13 13.58
CA ASP A 133 28.75 11.40 13.84
C ASP A 133 27.95 12.66 13.42
N ALA A 134 26.79 12.51 12.77
CA ALA A 134 26.12 13.64 12.10
C ALA A 134 24.99 14.30 12.90
N LEU A 135 24.40 13.58 13.86
CA LEU A 135 23.27 14.03 14.68
C LEU A 135 23.51 13.54 16.09
N ASP A 136 24.23 14.34 16.88
CA ASP A 136 24.59 14.00 18.25
C ASP A 136 23.38 14.24 19.18
N TYR A 137 22.40 13.34 19.09
CA TYR A 137 21.18 13.40 19.90
C TYR A 137 21.51 13.36 21.40
N ALA A 138 22.46 12.50 21.78
CA ALA A 138 22.91 12.32 23.16
C ALA A 138 23.50 13.60 23.79
N GLU A 139 24.23 14.40 23.01
CA GLU A 139 24.74 15.70 23.50
C GLU A 139 23.65 16.78 23.64
N ASN A 140 22.45 16.54 23.07
CA ASN A 140 21.34 17.48 23.05
C ASN A 140 20.08 16.96 23.78
N ASP A 141 20.17 15.90 24.59
CA ASP A 141 19.04 15.29 25.32
C ASP A 141 18.34 16.28 26.28
N GLY A 142 19.06 17.29 26.78
CA GLY A 142 18.53 18.30 27.71
C GLY A 142 17.88 19.53 27.04
N THR A 143 18.29 19.87 25.82
CA THR A 143 17.87 21.09 25.10
C THR A 143 17.01 20.79 23.87
N GLY A 144 17.08 19.58 23.33
CA GLY A 144 16.39 19.17 22.13
C GLY A 144 17.05 19.70 20.86
N LEU A 145 17.20 18.83 19.87
CA LEU A 145 17.76 19.18 18.56
C LEU A 145 16.65 19.50 17.57
N LYS A 146 16.67 20.68 16.94
CA LYS A 146 15.77 21.06 15.84
C LYS A 146 16.53 21.00 14.52
N VAL A 147 16.30 19.97 13.72
CA VAL A 147 17.17 19.70 12.57
C VAL A 147 16.40 19.43 11.28
N ILE A 148 16.85 20.04 10.19
CA ILE A 148 16.46 19.68 8.83
C ILE A 148 17.60 18.85 8.24
N ALA A 149 17.38 17.55 8.16
CA ALA A 149 18.30 16.56 7.63
C ALA A 149 18.07 16.39 6.13
N ILE A 150 19.13 16.58 5.34
CA ILE A 150 19.10 16.46 3.88
C ILE A 150 20.07 15.38 3.45
N GLY A 151 19.66 14.48 2.56
CA GLY A 151 20.65 13.67 1.85
C GLY A 151 20.09 12.60 0.93
N GLY A 152 20.97 11.69 0.51
CA GLY A 152 20.71 10.71 -0.55
C GLY A 152 20.57 9.25 -0.13
N ASP A 153 21.07 8.34 -1.00
CA ASP A 153 20.86 6.89 -0.93
C ASP A 153 21.21 6.23 0.42
N LYS A 154 22.10 6.84 1.21
CA LYS A 154 22.56 6.27 2.50
C LYS A 154 21.69 6.67 3.70
N LEU A 155 20.76 7.62 3.56
CA LEU A 155 19.74 7.89 4.59
C LEU A 155 18.71 6.77 4.72
N ALA A 156 18.53 5.97 3.66
CA ALA A 156 17.51 4.93 3.59
C ALA A 156 17.80 3.71 4.48
N ARG A 157 19.00 3.57 5.07
CA ARG A 157 19.38 2.36 5.81
C ARG A 157 19.94 2.68 7.19
N GLY A 158 19.16 2.33 8.23
CA GLY A 158 19.63 2.30 9.61
C GLY A 158 19.69 3.65 10.33
N LEU A 159 19.11 4.71 9.76
CA LEU A 159 18.96 6.00 10.41
C LEU A 159 17.55 6.13 11.01
N THR A 160 17.47 6.39 12.30
CA THR A 160 16.25 6.83 12.97
C THR A 160 16.42 8.32 13.27
N LEU A 161 15.51 9.15 12.75
CA LEU A 161 15.46 10.56 13.10
C LEU A 161 14.48 10.73 14.25
N GLU A 162 14.97 11.13 15.41
CA GLU A 162 14.10 11.36 16.56
C GLU A 162 13.23 12.60 16.35
N GLY A 163 11.96 12.48 16.75
CA GLY A 163 11.00 13.58 16.63
C GLY A 163 10.69 13.98 15.19
N LEU A 164 10.66 13.05 14.24
CA LEU A 164 10.40 13.34 12.83
C LEU A 164 8.99 13.89 12.61
N CYS A 165 8.89 15.20 12.42
CA CYS A 165 7.63 15.90 12.18
C CYS A 165 7.32 16.00 10.69
N THR A 166 8.30 16.36 9.85
CA THR A 166 8.04 16.61 8.43
C THR A 166 8.94 15.76 7.54
N SER A 167 8.37 15.12 6.52
CA SER A 167 9.11 14.35 5.53
C SER A 167 8.81 14.85 4.13
N TYR A 168 9.85 15.22 3.38
CA TYR A 168 9.76 15.64 1.99
C TYR A 168 10.50 14.64 1.11
N PHE A 169 9.75 13.88 0.31
CA PHE A 169 10.24 12.70 -0.39
C PHE A 169 9.77 12.69 -1.85
N LEU A 170 10.72 12.80 -2.79
CA LEU A 170 10.40 12.81 -4.23
C LEU A 170 10.93 11.60 -5.00
N ARG A 171 11.64 10.70 -4.33
CA ARG A 171 12.22 9.54 -5.00
C ARG A 171 11.16 8.48 -5.24
N THR A 172 10.90 8.13 -6.48
CA THR A 172 10.16 6.90 -6.80
C THR A 172 11.08 5.69 -6.63
N THR A 173 10.80 4.85 -5.64
CA THR A 173 11.38 3.50 -5.56
C THR A 173 10.23 2.53 -5.42
N ARG A 174 10.07 1.64 -6.40
CA ARG A 174 9.04 0.59 -6.40
C ARG A 174 9.46 -0.66 -5.62
N MET A 175 10.58 -0.58 -4.90
CA MET A 175 11.20 -1.74 -4.25
C MET A 175 10.77 -1.79 -2.78
N TYR A 176 10.07 -2.87 -2.41
CA TYR A 176 9.44 -3.07 -1.12
C TYR A 176 10.42 -2.92 0.05
N ASP A 177 11.60 -3.52 -0.04
CA ASP A 177 12.67 -3.39 0.98
C ASP A 177 13.06 -1.94 1.23
N THR A 178 13.17 -1.15 0.16
CA THR A 178 13.56 0.27 0.26
C THR A 178 12.42 1.08 0.85
N LEU A 179 11.18 0.84 0.44
CA LEU A 179 10.00 1.51 0.99
C LEU A 179 9.74 1.15 2.46
N MET A 180 9.87 -0.11 2.85
CA MET A 180 9.77 -0.53 4.26
C MET A 180 10.90 0.05 5.11
N GLN A 181 12.13 0.10 4.59
CA GLN A 181 13.24 0.76 5.27
C GLN A 181 12.99 2.26 5.43
N MET A 182 12.41 2.91 4.43
CA MET A 182 11.98 4.31 4.50
C MET A 182 10.79 4.51 5.46
N GLY A 183 9.88 3.54 5.56
CA GLY A 183 8.77 3.56 6.51
C GLY A 183 9.23 3.62 7.97
N ARG A 184 10.43 3.13 8.27
CA ARG A 184 11.04 3.23 9.61
C ARG A 184 11.39 4.65 10.02
N TRP A 185 11.55 5.57 9.07
CA TRP A 185 11.81 6.98 9.39
C TRP A 185 10.68 7.60 10.20
N PHE A 186 9.45 7.12 10.02
CA PHE A 186 8.28 7.71 10.66
C PHE A 186 8.20 7.47 12.17
N GLY A 187 8.93 6.49 12.73
CA GLY A 187 9.14 6.30 14.18
C GLY A 187 7.85 6.12 15.01
N TYR A 188 8.00 6.12 16.34
CA TYR A 188 6.89 6.22 17.30
C TYR A 188 6.65 7.70 17.64
N ARG A 189 5.38 8.13 17.68
CA ARG A 189 4.97 9.56 17.63
C ARG A 189 4.03 9.98 18.76
N ASP A 190 4.26 9.45 19.94
CA ASP A 190 3.43 9.70 21.11
C ASP A 190 3.41 11.20 21.44
N GLY A 191 2.21 11.79 21.50
CA GLY A 191 2.00 13.20 21.84
C GLY A 191 2.35 14.23 20.76
N TYR A 192 2.67 13.84 19.52
CA TYR A 192 2.90 14.80 18.41
C TYR A 192 2.54 14.29 17.00
N LEU A 193 1.78 13.19 16.88
CA LEU A 193 1.37 12.64 15.59
C LEU A 193 0.57 13.64 14.75
N ASP A 194 -0.26 14.47 15.38
CA ASP A 194 -1.14 15.44 14.73
C ASP A 194 -0.40 16.55 13.95
N VAL A 195 0.80 16.91 14.39
CA VAL A 195 1.64 17.91 13.70
C VAL A 195 2.48 17.32 12.56
N CYS A 196 2.45 16.00 12.36
CA CYS A 196 3.29 15.36 11.35
C CYS A 196 2.79 15.59 9.92
N ARG A 197 3.70 15.81 8.97
CA ARG A 197 3.36 15.98 7.53
C ARG A 197 4.26 15.14 6.62
N LEU A 198 3.65 14.60 5.57
CA LEU A 198 4.31 13.86 4.51
C LEU A 198 4.06 14.56 3.17
N TYR A 199 5.13 15.06 2.57
CA TYR A 199 5.16 15.64 1.24
C TYR A 199 5.79 14.64 0.28
N THR A 200 5.01 14.10 -0.64
CA THR A 200 5.48 13.11 -1.61
C THR A 200 4.60 13.10 -2.86
N SER A 201 5.01 12.39 -3.90
CA SER A 201 4.19 12.18 -5.10
C SER A 201 3.00 11.26 -4.81
N GLN A 202 1.90 11.44 -5.55
CA GLN A 202 0.72 10.58 -5.46
C GLN A 202 1.05 9.10 -5.71
N GLU A 203 1.91 8.79 -6.69
CA GLU A 203 2.37 7.41 -6.96
C GLU A 203 2.98 6.78 -5.70
N MET A 204 3.82 7.52 -4.97
CA MET A 204 4.44 7.02 -3.74
C MET A 204 3.43 6.77 -2.61
N VAL A 205 2.37 7.58 -2.51
CA VAL A 205 1.28 7.34 -1.53
C VAL A 205 0.59 6.02 -1.82
N GLU A 206 0.27 5.73 -3.09
CA GLU A 206 -0.33 4.45 -3.49
C GLU A 206 0.58 3.26 -3.16
N TRP A 207 1.89 3.39 -3.46
CA TRP A 207 2.87 2.37 -3.12
C TRP A 207 2.95 2.13 -1.61
N PHE A 208 2.99 3.19 -0.78
CA PHE A 208 2.98 3.02 0.67
C PHE A 208 1.68 2.35 1.17
N GLY A 209 0.53 2.66 0.56
CA GLY A 209 -0.74 1.99 0.85
C GLY A 209 -0.66 0.49 0.59
N HIS A 210 -0.24 0.07 -0.60
CA HIS A 210 -0.11 -1.35 -0.94
C HIS A 210 0.87 -2.10 -0.04
N ILE A 211 1.93 -1.42 0.42
CA ILE A 211 2.89 -1.98 1.37
C ILE A 211 2.29 -2.10 2.77
N ALA A 212 1.54 -1.10 3.22
CA ALA A 212 0.86 -1.16 4.50
C ALA A 212 -0.14 -2.33 4.53
N ASP A 213 -0.97 -2.46 3.50
CA ASP A 213 -1.95 -3.55 3.35
C ASP A 213 -1.27 -4.92 3.39
N ALA A 214 -0.19 -5.07 2.63
CA ALA A 214 0.53 -6.33 2.52
C ALA A 214 1.35 -6.67 3.79
N ALA A 215 1.88 -5.66 4.48
CA ALA A 215 2.52 -5.85 5.79
C ALA A 215 1.51 -6.25 6.86
N GLU A 216 0.28 -5.71 6.80
CA GLU A 216 -0.79 -6.05 7.72
C GLU A 216 -1.33 -7.46 7.47
N GLU A 217 -1.51 -7.87 6.21
CA GLU A 217 -1.85 -9.25 5.82
C GLU A 217 -0.83 -10.25 6.40
N LEU A 218 0.46 -9.95 6.28
CA LEU A 218 1.52 -10.77 6.86
C LEU A 218 1.48 -10.83 8.40
N ARG A 219 1.19 -9.70 9.06
CA ARG A 219 1.04 -9.70 10.53
C ARG A 219 -0.15 -10.55 10.97
N GLN A 220 -1.25 -10.53 10.24
CA GLN A 220 -2.41 -11.39 10.53
C GLN A 220 -2.09 -12.87 10.32
N GLU A 221 -1.28 -13.23 9.31
CA GLU A 221 -0.75 -14.60 9.21
C GLU A 221 0.03 -15.00 10.47
N PHE A 222 0.82 -14.08 11.03
CA PHE A 222 1.57 -14.35 12.26
C PHE A 222 0.68 -14.53 13.48
N ASP A 223 -0.34 -13.70 13.64
CA ASP A 223 -1.31 -13.86 14.73
C ASP A 223 -2.03 -15.22 14.61
N ASN A 224 -2.37 -15.66 13.39
CA ASN A 224 -2.91 -17.00 13.15
C ASN A 224 -1.91 -18.11 13.53
N MET A 225 -0.64 -17.96 13.15
CA MET A 225 0.42 -18.91 13.51
C MET A 225 0.61 -19.00 15.03
N VAL A 226 0.56 -17.87 15.75
CA VAL A 226 0.63 -17.83 17.21
C VAL A 226 -0.58 -18.53 17.83
N ALA A 227 -1.79 -18.26 17.33
CA ALA A 227 -3.02 -18.92 17.78
C ALA A 227 -2.97 -20.45 17.55
N ALA A 228 -2.34 -20.89 16.47
CA ALA A 228 -2.11 -22.31 16.14
C ALA A 228 -0.91 -22.94 16.86
N GLY A 229 -0.21 -22.21 17.76
CA GLY A 229 0.93 -22.72 18.53
C GLY A 229 2.22 -22.94 17.72
N ALA A 230 2.37 -22.29 16.56
CA ALA A 230 3.53 -22.46 15.69
C ALA A 230 4.81 -21.81 16.27
N THR A 231 5.96 -22.36 15.89
CA THR A 231 7.28 -21.92 16.40
C THR A 231 7.91 -20.79 15.57
N PRO A 232 8.79 -19.96 16.17
CA PRO A 232 9.54 -18.93 15.45
C PRO A 232 10.38 -19.45 14.26
N LYS A 233 10.79 -20.73 14.27
CA LYS A 233 11.51 -21.35 13.15
C LYS A 233 10.62 -21.47 11.91
N GLN A 234 9.36 -21.87 12.10
CA GLN A 234 8.36 -21.97 11.02
C GLN A 234 8.03 -20.57 10.47
N PHE A 235 7.94 -19.58 11.36
CA PHE A 235 7.77 -18.17 10.99
C PHE A 235 8.88 -17.67 10.07
N GLY A 236 10.15 -17.91 10.42
CA GLY A 236 11.29 -17.45 9.61
C GLY A 236 11.34 -18.05 8.20
N LEU A 237 10.86 -19.29 8.01
CA LEU A 237 10.78 -19.93 6.70
C LEU A 237 9.66 -19.32 5.84
N ARG A 238 8.52 -19.00 6.46
CA ARG A 238 7.38 -18.36 5.81
C ARG A 238 7.72 -16.96 5.32
N VAL A 239 8.32 -16.14 6.18
CA VAL A 239 8.79 -14.77 5.87
C VAL A 239 9.73 -14.72 4.66
N LYS A 240 10.67 -15.65 4.56
CA LYS A 240 11.67 -15.70 3.48
C LYS A 240 11.10 -16.02 2.09
N SER A 241 9.89 -16.57 2.04
CA SER A 241 9.27 -17.05 0.79
C SER A 241 7.98 -16.32 0.44
N HIS A 242 7.50 -15.43 1.31
CA HIS A 242 6.28 -14.65 1.11
C HIS A 242 6.42 -13.70 -0.08
N SER A 243 5.40 -13.65 -0.94
CA SER A 243 5.42 -12.92 -2.21
C SER A 243 5.74 -11.42 -2.03
N VAL A 244 5.17 -10.82 -0.98
CA VAL A 244 5.29 -9.42 -0.58
C VAL A 244 6.71 -9.01 -0.16
N LEU A 245 7.32 -9.72 0.81
CA LEU A 245 8.61 -9.31 1.41
C LEU A 245 9.81 -9.60 0.51
N THR A 246 9.63 -10.44 -0.49
CA THR A 246 10.74 -10.96 -1.28
C THR A 246 11.17 -9.97 -2.38
N VAL A 247 10.37 -8.95 -2.73
CA VAL A 247 10.70 -7.92 -3.74
C VAL A 247 11.82 -6.97 -3.23
N THR A 248 13.08 -7.40 -3.36
CA THR A 248 14.26 -6.64 -2.91
C THR A 248 14.99 -5.92 -4.05
N SER A 249 15.88 -4.98 -3.69
CA SER A 249 16.40 -3.93 -4.58
C SER A 249 17.20 -4.38 -5.83
N ARG A 250 17.18 -3.58 -6.91
CA ARG A 250 17.86 -3.77 -8.22
C ARG A 250 19.36 -4.08 -8.13
N ALA A 251 20.07 -3.60 -7.10
CA ALA A 251 21.49 -3.91 -6.87
C ALA A 251 21.74 -5.39 -6.49
N LYS A 252 20.77 -6.04 -5.83
CA LYS A 252 20.77 -7.51 -5.63
C LYS A 252 20.27 -8.26 -6.86
N MET A 253 19.56 -7.57 -7.77
CA MET A 253 19.07 -8.14 -9.02
C MET A 253 20.13 -8.21 -10.13
N ARG A 254 21.15 -7.35 -10.13
CA ARG A 254 22.24 -7.39 -11.13
C ARG A 254 23.11 -8.66 -11.01
N ASN A 255 23.06 -9.31 -9.84
CA ASN A 255 23.57 -10.66 -9.56
C ASN A 255 22.40 -11.64 -9.22
N ALA A 256 21.18 -11.39 -9.71
CA ALA A 256 19.95 -12.08 -9.29
C ALA A 256 20.09 -13.60 -9.35
N ARG A 257 20.16 -14.22 -8.17
CA ARG A 257 19.69 -15.60 -8.06
C ARG A 257 18.17 -15.58 -8.27
N ALA A 258 17.71 -16.48 -9.13
CA ALA A 258 16.32 -16.93 -9.23
C ALA A 258 15.61 -16.85 -7.87
N MET A 259 14.52 -16.07 -7.78
CA MET A 259 13.79 -15.91 -6.52
C MET A 259 12.71 -16.96 -6.44
N GLN A 260 12.58 -17.62 -5.29
CA GLN A 260 11.59 -18.65 -5.04
C GLN A 260 10.40 -18.04 -4.30
N LEU A 261 9.23 -18.01 -4.93
CA LEU A 261 8.00 -17.41 -4.40
C LEU A 261 6.96 -18.48 -4.08
N THR A 262 6.15 -18.26 -3.06
CA THR A 262 4.86 -18.94 -2.84
C THR A 262 3.74 -17.90 -2.80
N TYR A 263 2.55 -18.29 -3.26
CA TYR A 263 1.31 -17.55 -3.13
C TYR A 263 0.28 -18.29 -2.26
N SER A 264 0.66 -19.41 -1.60
CA SER A 264 -0.23 -20.10 -0.66
C SER A 264 -0.66 -19.14 0.43
N GLY A 265 -1.93 -19.09 0.81
CA GLY A 265 -2.44 -18.18 1.84
C GLY A 265 -2.57 -16.71 1.42
N ASP A 266 -2.23 -16.34 0.18
CA ASP A 266 -2.34 -14.96 -0.32
C ASP A 266 -3.71 -14.68 -0.96
N LEU A 267 -4.14 -13.42 -0.88
CA LEU A 267 -5.08 -12.83 -1.83
C LEU A 267 -4.32 -12.05 -2.90
N LEU A 268 -4.46 -12.46 -4.16
CA LEU A 268 -3.91 -11.75 -5.31
C LEU A 268 -5.04 -11.07 -6.09
N GLN A 269 -4.87 -9.81 -6.49
CA GLN A 269 -5.89 -9.08 -7.25
C GLN A 269 -5.28 -8.12 -8.26
N THR A 270 -5.91 -7.99 -9.43
CA THR A 270 -5.55 -6.95 -10.40
C THR A 270 -6.17 -5.62 -10.00
N ILE A 271 -5.31 -4.64 -9.72
CA ILE A 271 -5.72 -3.25 -9.43
C ILE A 271 -5.07 -2.24 -10.37
N VAL A 272 -4.18 -2.71 -11.25
CA VAL A 272 -3.54 -1.91 -12.29
C VAL A 272 -3.73 -2.61 -13.63
N PHE A 273 -4.28 -1.87 -14.58
CA PHE A 273 -4.70 -2.33 -15.89
C PHE A 273 -3.99 -1.51 -16.98
N PRO A 274 -3.71 -2.12 -18.15
CA PRO A 274 -3.33 -1.33 -19.32
C PRO A 274 -4.47 -0.38 -19.72
N ASN A 275 -4.14 0.80 -20.23
CA ASN A 275 -5.14 1.74 -20.76
C ASN A 275 -5.25 1.73 -22.30
N ARG A 276 -4.53 0.82 -22.97
CA ARG A 276 -4.61 0.62 -24.42
C ARG A 276 -5.76 -0.31 -24.78
N LYS A 277 -6.64 0.12 -25.69
CA LYS A 277 -7.80 -0.65 -26.13
C LYS A 277 -7.44 -2.07 -26.60
N GLU A 278 -6.36 -2.23 -27.34
CA GLU A 278 -5.89 -3.55 -27.81
C GLU A 278 -5.61 -4.54 -26.67
N ASP A 279 -5.02 -4.07 -25.56
CA ASP A 279 -4.75 -4.93 -24.41
C ASP A 279 -6.04 -5.24 -23.62
N ILE A 280 -6.95 -4.26 -23.52
CA ILE A 280 -8.26 -4.45 -22.90
C ILE A 280 -9.07 -5.49 -23.68
N THR A 281 -9.17 -5.34 -25.00
CA THR A 281 -9.84 -6.31 -25.88
C THR A 281 -9.18 -7.69 -25.82
N ALA A 282 -7.85 -7.77 -25.75
CA ALA A 282 -7.16 -9.05 -25.60
C ALA A 282 -7.55 -9.76 -24.29
N ASN A 283 -7.59 -9.03 -23.17
CA ASN A 283 -8.02 -9.58 -21.88
C ASN A 283 -9.50 -9.96 -21.87
N PHE A 284 -10.36 -9.13 -22.46
CA PHE A 284 -11.78 -9.44 -22.61
C PHE A 284 -11.99 -10.74 -23.40
N ASN A 285 -11.33 -10.89 -24.54
CA ASN A 285 -11.39 -12.09 -25.37
C ASN A 285 -10.82 -13.33 -24.66
N ALA A 286 -9.78 -13.19 -23.84
CA ALA A 286 -9.25 -14.28 -23.04
C ALA A 286 -10.28 -14.76 -22.00
N THR A 287 -10.96 -13.82 -21.33
CA THR A 287 -12.04 -14.14 -20.39
C THR A 287 -13.27 -14.72 -21.08
N ASP A 288 -13.64 -14.22 -22.26
CA ASP A 288 -14.74 -14.73 -23.06
C ASP A 288 -14.54 -16.21 -23.39
N ARG A 289 -13.36 -16.56 -23.95
CA ARG A 289 -12.98 -17.96 -24.21
C ARG A 289 -12.98 -18.81 -22.95
N PHE A 290 -12.44 -18.28 -21.85
CA PHE A 290 -12.38 -19.00 -20.58
C PHE A 290 -13.79 -19.31 -20.06
N ILE A 291 -14.67 -18.32 -19.95
CA ILE A 291 -16.05 -18.49 -19.45
C ILE A 291 -16.86 -19.40 -20.37
N SER A 292 -16.75 -19.24 -21.70
CA SER A 292 -17.41 -20.15 -22.64
C SER A 292 -17.01 -21.61 -22.46
N ALA A 293 -15.73 -21.87 -22.15
CA ALA A 293 -15.24 -23.22 -21.92
C ALA A 293 -15.73 -23.84 -20.58
N LEU A 294 -16.21 -23.03 -19.62
CA LEU A 294 -16.78 -23.53 -18.37
C LEU A 294 -18.19 -24.09 -18.54
N GLY A 295 -18.91 -23.67 -19.58
CA GLY A 295 -20.30 -24.07 -19.83
C GLY A 295 -21.30 -23.36 -18.90
N PRO A 296 -22.49 -23.96 -18.69
CA PRO A 296 -23.55 -23.35 -17.89
C PRO A 296 -23.13 -23.05 -16.44
N SER A 297 -23.57 -21.90 -15.94
CA SER A 297 -23.34 -21.45 -14.56
C SER A 297 -24.57 -21.66 -13.66
N ALA A 298 -24.35 -21.79 -12.35
CA ALA A 298 -25.38 -21.55 -11.35
C ALA A 298 -25.54 -20.04 -11.03
N ASP A 299 -26.63 -19.67 -10.35
CA ASP A 299 -26.75 -18.32 -9.79
C ASP A 299 -25.71 -18.13 -8.69
N LEU A 300 -25.12 -16.94 -8.59
CA LEU A 300 -24.09 -16.68 -7.59
C LEU A 300 -24.61 -16.73 -6.14
N ASN A 301 -25.93 -16.73 -5.91
CA ASN A 301 -26.53 -16.94 -4.59
C ASN A 301 -26.76 -18.42 -4.28
N ASP A 302 -26.55 -19.34 -5.22
CA ASP A 302 -26.57 -20.79 -4.97
C ASP A 302 -25.25 -21.25 -4.30
N GLN A 303 -24.80 -20.50 -3.30
CA GLN A 303 -23.61 -20.76 -2.49
C GLN A 303 -23.89 -21.87 -1.46
N HIS A 304 -22.83 -22.39 -0.83
CA HIS A 304 -23.00 -23.37 0.24
C HIS A 304 -23.61 -22.73 1.50
N PHE A 305 -23.31 -21.45 1.75
CA PHE A 305 -23.90 -20.65 2.82
C PHE A 305 -23.90 -19.17 2.40
N VAL A 306 -25.01 -18.49 2.65
CA VAL A 306 -25.20 -17.06 2.40
C VAL A 306 -25.59 -16.42 3.73
N PRO A 307 -24.74 -15.56 4.32
CA PRO A 307 -25.09 -14.88 5.58
C PRO A 307 -26.35 -14.03 5.42
N GLN A 308 -27.14 -13.91 6.50
CA GLN A 308 -28.40 -13.17 6.47
C GLN A 308 -28.19 -11.71 6.02
N GLY A 309 -29.01 -11.26 5.07
CA GLY A 309 -28.94 -9.89 4.54
C GLY A 309 -27.85 -9.67 3.48
N GLN A 310 -27.04 -10.68 3.17
CA GLN A 310 -26.12 -10.63 2.05
C GLN A 310 -26.74 -11.23 0.77
N LYS A 311 -26.42 -10.61 -0.36
CA LYS A 311 -26.81 -11.06 -1.68
C LYS A 311 -25.71 -10.69 -2.67
N TRP A 312 -25.48 -11.57 -3.63
CA TRP A 312 -24.59 -11.34 -4.76
C TRP A 312 -25.38 -11.30 -6.07
N ASN A 313 -24.76 -10.76 -7.11
CA ASN A 313 -25.29 -10.80 -8.46
C ASN A 313 -24.20 -11.34 -9.38
N GLY A 314 -24.50 -12.38 -10.17
CA GLY A 314 -23.54 -12.95 -11.09
C GLY A 314 -23.68 -14.46 -11.26
N HIS A 315 -22.56 -15.09 -11.60
CA HIS A 315 -22.50 -16.48 -12.02
C HIS A 315 -21.48 -17.28 -11.22
N LEU A 316 -21.80 -18.54 -10.96
CA LEU A 316 -20.97 -19.45 -10.17
C LEU A 316 -20.72 -20.76 -10.91
N TRP A 317 -19.44 -21.16 -10.98
CA TRP A 317 -18.99 -22.46 -11.46
C TRP A 317 -18.17 -23.16 -10.39
N ARG A 318 -18.42 -24.45 -10.20
CA ARG A 318 -17.69 -25.30 -9.26
C ARG A 318 -16.96 -26.40 -9.99
N ASN A 319 -15.93 -26.95 -9.36
CA ASN A 319 -15.14 -28.06 -9.88
C ASN A 319 -14.48 -27.75 -11.23
N VAL A 320 -14.12 -26.48 -11.46
CA VAL A 320 -13.39 -26.06 -12.65
C VAL A 320 -11.97 -26.63 -12.59
N SER A 321 -11.50 -27.22 -13.68
CA SER A 321 -10.14 -27.80 -13.71
C SER A 321 -9.07 -26.71 -13.59
N ALA A 322 -7.97 -27.03 -12.91
CA ALA A 322 -6.81 -26.14 -12.84
C ALA A 322 -6.29 -25.74 -14.22
N LEU A 323 -6.35 -26.64 -15.21
CA LEU A 323 -5.89 -26.38 -16.58
C LEU A 323 -6.62 -25.18 -17.24
N ASN A 324 -7.93 -25.05 -17.00
CA ASN A 324 -8.71 -23.92 -17.53
C ASN A 324 -8.22 -22.60 -16.91
N VAL A 325 -8.00 -22.58 -15.59
CA VAL A 325 -7.52 -21.39 -14.85
C VAL A 325 -6.09 -21.02 -15.25
N ILE A 326 -5.20 -22.01 -15.37
CA ILE A 326 -3.82 -21.84 -15.84
C ILE A 326 -3.80 -21.24 -17.24
N SER A 327 -4.62 -21.76 -18.16
CA SER A 327 -4.68 -21.28 -19.54
C SER A 327 -5.17 -19.83 -19.60
N PHE A 328 -6.21 -19.49 -18.83
CA PHE A 328 -6.69 -18.11 -18.70
C PHE A 328 -5.60 -17.16 -18.18
N LEU A 329 -4.90 -17.54 -17.11
CA LEU A 329 -3.84 -16.70 -16.54
C LEU A 329 -2.64 -16.53 -17.49
N ARG A 330 -2.32 -17.52 -18.32
CA ARG A 330 -1.26 -17.43 -19.33
C ARG A 330 -1.65 -16.47 -20.47
N ASP A 331 -2.92 -16.44 -20.85
CA ASP A 331 -3.46 -15.56 -21.90
C ASP A 331 -3.68 -14.11 -21.41
N TYR A 332 -3.93 -13.92 -20.11
CA TYR A 332 -4.22 -12.62 -19.52
C TYR A 332 -2.98 -11.71 -19.48
N ARG A 333 -3.08 -10.53 -20.08
CA ARG A 333 -2.03 -9.50 -20.10
C ARG A 333 -2.09 -8.64 -18.85
N THR A 334 -1.11 -8.81 -17.97
CA THR A 334 -0.91 -7.92 -16.83
C THR A 334 -0.05 -6.72 -17.20
N HIS A 335 -0.41 -5.53 -16.73
CA HIS A 335 0.43 -4.34 -16.86
C HIS A 335 1.73 -4.49 -16.04
N SER A 336 2.85 -3.98 -16.55
CA SER A 336 4.16 -4.09 -15.87
C SER A 336 4.21 -3.34 -14.54
N ALA A 337 3.41 -2.30 -14.31
CA ALA A 337 3.34 -1.69 -12.99
C ALA A 337 2.82 -2.64 -11.88
N SER A 338 2.22 -3.79 -12.23
CA SER A 338 1.78 -4.84 -11.31
C SER A 338 2.94 -5.78 -10.92
N PHE A 339 3.69 -5.40 -9.88
CA PHE A 339 4.86 -6.12 -9.40
C PHE A 339 4.56 -7.44 -8.64
N ARG A 340 3.46 -7.51 -7.87
CA ARG A 340 3.02 -8.72 -7.15
C ARG A 340 2.26 -9.68 -8.07
N ILE A 341 1.66 -9.14 -9.14
CA ILE A 341 0.75 -9.85 -10.03
C ILE A 341 1.43 -10.03 -11.38
N MET A 342 1.88 -11.24 -11.66
CA MET A 342 2.32 -11.65 -13.00
C MET A 342 1.54 -12.92 -13.35
N SER A 343 0.49 -12.79 -14.16
CA SER A 343 -0.43 -13.91 -14.42
C SER A 343 0.28 -15.20 -14.88
N PRO A 344 1.29 -15.17 -15.78
CA PRO A 344 2.03 -16.37 -16.14
C PRO A 344 2.80 -17.02 -14.98
N LEU A 345 3.37 -16.24 -14.05
CA LEU A 345 4.08 -16.78 -12.88
C LEU A 345 3.12 -17.40 -11.87
N ILE A 346 1.91 -16.83 -11.75
CA ILE A 346 0.84 -17.40 -10.93
C ILE A 346 0.35 -18.72 -11.55
N ALA A 347 0.24 -18.78 -12.88
CA ALA A 347 -0.09 -20.01 -13.60
C ALA A 347 0.97 -21.11 -13.34
N ASP A 348 2.26 -20.77 -13.43
CA ASP A 348 3.35 -21.69 -13.08
C ASP A 348 3.26 -22.15 -11.61
N PHE A 349 2.79 -21.29 -10.69
CA PHE A 349 2.60 -21.67 -9.29
C PHE A 349 1.49 -22.69 -9.12
N ILE A 350 0.35 -22.49 -9.77
CA ILE A 350 -0.76 -23.45 -9.75
C ILE A 350 -0.29 -24.81 -10.29
N GLU A 351 0.46 -24.82 -11.40
CA GLU A 351 1.04 -26.04 -11.96
C GLU A 351 2.00 -26.77 -10.99
N GLU A 352 2.85 -26.02 -10.28
CA GLU A 352 3.71 -26.63 -9.26
C GLU A 352 2.89 -27.22 -8.11
N MET A 353 1.89 -26.49 -7.60
CA MET A 353 1.03 -26.96 -6.50
C MET A 353 0.20 -28.19 -6.88
N ASN A 354 -0.23 -28.31 -8.13
CA ASN A 354 -0.94 -29.50 -8.64
C ASN A 354 -0.13 -30.79 -8.47
N LYS A 355 1.21 -30.72 -8.41
CA LYS A 355 2.08 -31.90 -8.16
C LYS A 355 1.92 -32.47 -6.75
N ASP A 356 1.47 -31.66 -5.80
CA ASP A 356 1.09 -32.09 -4.43
C ASP A 356 -0.42 -32.33 -4.29
N ARG A 357 -1.16 -32.36 -5.41
CA ARG A 357 -2.63 -32.46 -5.45
C ARG A 357 -3.35 -31.25 -4.85
N GLU A 358 -2.66 -30.12 -4.72
CA GLU A 358 -3.25 -28.86 -4.30
C GLU A 358 -3.67 -28.01 -5.52
N LEU A 359 -4.66 -27.13 -5.35
CA LEU A 359 -5.18 -26.23 -6.40
C LEU A 359 -5.59 -26.93 -7.72
N THR A 360 -6.01 -28.20 -7.63
CA THR A 360 -6.41 -29.02 -8.80
C THR A 360 -7.82 -28.72 -9.28
N SER A 361 -8.66 -28.17 -8.39
CA SER A 361 -10.04 -27.81 -8.62
C SER A 361 -10.27 -26.34 -8.25
N TRP A 362 -11.23 -25.69 -8.89
CA TRP A 362 -11.48 -24.27 -8.72
C TRP A 362 -12.98 -23.98 -8.62
N THR A 363 -13.29 -23.07 -7.72
CA THR A 363 -14.55 -22.32 -7.77
C THR A 363 -14.28 -21.02 -8.52
N VAL A 364 -15.11 -20.74 -9.52
CA VAL A 364 -15.02 -19.51 -10.32
C VAL A 364 -16.31 -18.73 -10.11
N ALA A 365 -16.17 -17.44 -9.77
CA ALA A 365 -17.29 -16.53 -9.62
C ALA A 365 -17.11 -15.34 -10.58
N LEU A 366 -18.13 -15.03 -11.38
CA LEU A 366 -18.22 -13.78 -12.14
C LEU A 366 -19.17 -12.86 -11.39
N ILE A 367 -18.64 -11.78 -10.80
CA ILE A 367 -19.33 -10.96 -9.81
C ILE A 367 -19.68 -9.60 -10.42
N GLY A 368 -20.96 -9.24 -10.34
CA GLY A 368 -21.49 -7.94 -10.73
C GLY A 368 -21.82 -7.05 -9.55
N LYS A 369 -22.04 -5.77 -9.84
CA LYS A 369 -22.62 -4.86 -8.85
C LYS A 369 -24.12 -5.15 -8.65
N ASP A 370 -24.66 -4.66 -7.55
CA ASP A 370 -26.09 -4.68 -7.29
C ASP A 370 -26.88 -3.91 -8.35
N THR A 371 -28.09 -4.40 -8.64
CA THR A 371 -29.03 -3.78 -9.56
C THR A 371 -29.43 -2.39 -9.08
N GLY A 372 -29.44 -1.43 -9.99
CA GLY A 372 -29.77 -0.04 -9.71
C GLY A 372 -30.08 0.75 -10.99
N PRO A 373 -30.38 2.06 -10.85
CA PRO A 373 -30.80 2.89 -11.98
C PRO A 373 -29.72 3.06 -13.08
N ASP A 374 -28.44 2.84 -12.74
CA ASP A 374 -27.30 2.97 -13.66
C ASP A 374 -26.74 1.62 -14.12
N ASP A 375 -27.59 0.62 -14.32
CA ASP A 375 -27.15 -0.72 -14.70
C ASP A 375 -26.54 -0.76 -16.10
N LYS A 376 -25.37 -1.36 -16.20
CA LYS A 376 -24.64 -1.54 -17.46
C LYS A 376 -24.24 -2.99 -17.59
N TYR A 377 -25.16 -3.78 -18.14
CA TYR A 377 -24.92 -5.19 -18.37
C TYR A 377 -23.98 -5.41 -19.54
N ARG A 378 -23.06 -6.36 -19.36
CA ARG A 378 -22.21 -6.90 -20.42
C ARG A 378 -22.15 -8.41 -20.32
N THR A 379 -22.14 -9.05 -21.50
CA THR A 379 -22.04 -10.50 -21.63
C THR A 379 -20.61 -10.86 -21.97
N VAL A 380 -20.08 -11.87 -21.28
CA VAL A 380 -18.77 -12.46 -21.52
C VAL A 380 -18.91 -13.98 -21.46
N GLY A 381 -18.51 -14.66 -22.52
CA GLY A 381 -18.58 -16.11 -22.67
C GLY A 381 -19.97 -16.71 -22.52
N GLY A 382 -21.04 -15.92 -22.74
CA GLY A 382 -22.44 -16.30 -22.53
C GLY A 382 -23.01 -15.98 -21.14
N ALA A 383 -22.20 -15.48 -20.21
CA ALA A 383 -22.62 -15.04 -18.88
C ALA A 383 -22.82 -13.52 -18.84
N SER A 384 -23.95 -13.03 -18.31
CA SER A 384 -24.31 -11.60 -18.31
C SER A 384 -24.23 -11.02 -16.90
N VAL A 385 -23.47 -9.94 -16.75
CA VAL A 385 -23.17 -9.35 -15.45
C VAL A 385 -23.22 -7.83 -15.52
N ASN A 386 -23.69 -7.21 -14.44
CA ASN A 386 -23.72 -5.76 -14.30
C ASN A 386 -22.32 -5.23 -13.93
N MET A 387 -21.76 -4.38 -14.78
CA MET A 387 -20.39 -3.90 -14.63
C MET A 387 -20.21 -3.05 -13.37
N LEU A 388 -19.05 -3.20 -12.72
CA LEU A 388 -18.65 -2.41 -11.57
C LEU A 388 -18.19 -1.02 -12.02
N LYS A 389 -18.64 0.01 -11.29
CA LYS A 389 -18.08 1.35 -11.41
C LYS A 389 -16.86 1.47 -10.49
N ARG A 390 -15.70 1.68 -11.08
CA ARG A 390 -14.44 1.99 -10.38
C ARG A 390 -13.83 3.19 -11.08
N ARG A 391 -13.50 4.25 -10.34
CA ARG A 391 -12.86 5.45 -10.89
C ARG A 391 -11.35 5.34 -10.67
N ARG A 392 -10.55 5.88 -11.61
CA ARG A 392 -9.10 5.97 -11.45
C ARG A 392 -8.73 6.65 -10.13
N THR A 393 -7.74 6.10 -9.42
CA THR A 393 -7.20 6.73 -8.20
C THR A 393 -6.28 7.89 -8.53
N THR A 394 -5.43 7.70 -9.54
CA THR A 394 -4.41 8.64 -9.99
C THR A 394 -4.35 8.66 -11.50
N GLU A 395 -3.96 9.81 -12.05
CA GLU A 395 -3.75 9.98 -13.48
C GLU A 395 -2.39 9.42 -13.89
N HIS A 396 -2.41 8.47 -14.82
CA HIS A 396 -1.21 7.90 -15.42
C HIS A 396 -1.39 7.82 -16.93
N ALA A 397 -0.34 8.15 -17.67
CA ALA A 397 -0.38 8.13 -19.13
C ALA A 397 -0.42 6.69 -19.70
N ASP A 398 0.11 5.71 -18.97
CA ASP A 398 0.33 4.34 -19.46
C ASP A 398 -0.65 3.29 -18.88
N ARG A 399 -1.47 3.67 -17.89
CA ARG A 399 -2.26 2.69 -17.11
C ARG A 399 -3.52 3.27 -16.50
N TYR A 400 -4.40 2.36 -16.11
CA TYR A 400 -5.59 2.62 -15.30
C TYR A 400 -5.45 1.88 -13.96
N SER A 401 -5.49 2.61 -12.84
CA SER A 401 -5.33 2.05 -11.48
C SER A 401 -6.57 2.28 -10.62
N ILE A 402 -6.93 1.31 -9.79
CA ILE A 402 -8.02 1.38 -8.81
C ILE A 402 -7.51 1.09 -7.40
N LYS A 403 -8.21 1.57 -6.37
CA LYS A 403 -7.80 1.36 -4.97
C LYS A 403 -8.04 -0.09 -4.51
N THR A 404 -9.23 -0.60 -4.77
CA THR A 404 -9.69 -1.91 -4.29
C THR A 404 -10.56 -2.55 -5.35
N LEU A 405 -10.32 -3.82 -5.64
CA LEU A 405 -11.16 -4.60 -6.54
C LEU A 405 -12.34 -5.22 -5.78
N ILE A 406 -12.03 -6.06 -4.80
CA ILE A 406 -13.00 -6.96 -4.16
C ILE A 406 -13.68 -6.33 -2.94
N SER A 407 -14.90 -6.78 -2.63
CA SER A 407 -15.45 -6.64 -1.27
C SER A 407 -14.94 -7.80 -0.41
N PRO A 408 -14.61 -7.60 0.89
CA PRO A 408 -14.10 -8.67 1.75
C PRO A 408 -14.96 -9.94 1.75
N ARG A 409 -16.29 -9.77 1.75
CA ARG A 409 -17.28 -10.85 1.67
C ARG A 409 -17.12 -11.79 0.47
N ASP A 410 -16.54 -11.33 -0.64
CA ASP A 410 -16.42 -12.14 -1.87
C ASP A 410 -15.50 -13.36 -1.66
N GLN A 411 -14.58 -13.30 -0.69
CA GLN A 411 -13.77 -14.46 -0.29
C GLN A 411 -14.58 -15.57 0.39
N ALA A 412 -15.82 -15.28 0.83
CA ALA A 412 -16.71 -16.24 1.50
C ALA A 412 -17.64 -17.00 0.53
N ILE A 413 -17.60 -16.73 -0.78
CA ILE A 413 -18.56 -17.24 -1.78
C ILE A 413 -18.66 -18.78 -1.82
N ASP A 414 -17.56 -19.47 -1.48
CA ASP A 414 -17.48 -20.92 -1.50
C ASP A 414 -17.31 -21.52 -0.09
N LEU A 415 -17.84 -20.86 0.95
CA LEU A 415 -17.83 -21.39 2.31
C LEU A 415 -19.13 -22.09 2.67
N THR A 416 -19.01 -23.22 3.37
CA THR A 416 -20.09 -23.79 4.17
C THR A 416 -20.31 -22.97 5.44
N GLU A 417 -21.46 -23.14 6.09
CA GLU A 417 -21.76 -22.45 7.34
C GLU A 417 -20.72 -22.75 8.43
N ALA A 418 -20.27 -24.01 8.53
CA ALA A 418 -19.24 -24.41 9.49
C ALA A 418 -17.89 -23.71 9.21
N GLU A 419 -17.44 -23.67 7.96
CA GLU A 419 -16.22 -22.95 7.57
C GLU A 419 -16.35 -21.44 7.83
N TRP A 420 -17.51 -20.85 7.53
CA TRP A 420 -17.78 -19.42 7.77
C TRP A 420 -17.71 -19.09 9.27
N MET A 421 -18.39 -19.88 10.11
CA MET A 421 -18.39 -19.69 11.56
C MET A 421 -17.00 -19.90 12.17
N ALA A 422 -16.25 -20.91 11.71
CA ALA A 422 -14.89 -21.14 12.18
C ALA A 422 -13.92 -20.01 11.77
N ALA A 423 -14.07 -19.47 10.56
CA ALA A 423 -13.28 -18.32 10.13
C ALA A 423 -13.65 -17.05 10.91
N LEU A 424 -14.93 -16.86 11.27
CA LEU A 424 -15.37 -15.74 12.10
C LEU A 424 -14.81 -15.86 13.53
N ASP A 425 -14.92 -17.03 14.15
CA ASP A 425 -14.37 -17.30 15.47
C ASP A 425 -12.85 -17.06 15.51
N LEU A 426 -12.11 -17.55 14.51
CA LEU A 426 -10.68 -17.27 14.41
C LEU A 426 -10.40 -15.77 14.20
N SER A 427 -11.24 -15.08 13.41
CA SER A 427 -11.13 -13.63 13.21
C SER A 427 -11.32 -12.86 14.51
N GLN A 428 -12.26 -13.29 15.37
CA GLN A 428 -12.51 -12.68 16.67
C GLN A 428 -11.43 -13.04 17.70
N LYS A 429 -10.90 -14.26 17.70
CA LYS A 429 -9.80 -14.70 18.59
C LYS A 429 -8.49 -13.99 18.29
N THR A 430 -8.19 -13.77 17.01
CA THR A 430 -6.96 -13.09 16.57
C THR A 430 -7.13 -11.57 16.49
N TRP A 431 -8.36 -11.06 16.68
CA TRP A 431 -8.62 -9.65 16.88
C TRP A 431 -8.02 -9.21 18.21
N ARG A 432 -6.98 -8.40 18.14
CA ARG A 432 -6.42 -7.71 19.31
C ARG A 432 -7.14 -6.38 19.43
N ASN A 433 -7.57 -5.94 20.61
CA ASN A 433 -8.08 -4.58 20.86
C ASN A 433 -6.95 -3.53 20.77
N ASP A 434 -6.24 -3.53 19.65
CA ASP A 434 -5.16 -2.62 19.31
C ASP A 434 -5.77 -1.55 18.40
N THR A 435 -6.04 -0.38 18.98
CA THR A 435 -6.69 0.77 18.31
C THR A 435 -5.91 1.25 17.09
N ASP A 436 -4.61 0.95 17.00
CA ASP A 436 -3.77 1.31 15.85
C ASP A 436 -3.92 0.33 14.67
N ARG A 437 -4.52 -0.86 14.88
CA ARG A 437 -4.59 -1.95 13.89
C ARG A 437 -5.98 -2.27 13.36
N ASN A 438 -7.04 -1.85 14.03
CA ASN A 438 -8.40 -2.24 13.66
C ASN A 438 -9.22 -1.11 13.05
N GLU A 439 -10.06 -1.45 12.07
CA GLU A 439 -11.08 -0.56 11.51
C GLU A 439 -12.24 -0.26 12.50
N GLY A 440 -12.12 -0.63 13.78
CA GLY A 440 -13.15 -0.41 14.80
C GLY A 440 -12.82 -0.99 16.18
N LYS A 441 -13.60 -0.57 17.18
CA LYS A 441 -13.48 -0.99 18.60
C LYS A 441 -14.22 -2.28 18.92
N GLU A 442 -15.04 -2.75 17.99
CA GLU A 442 -15.81 -3.98 18.15
C GLU A 442 -15.12 -5.13 17.39
N PRO A 443 -15.21 -6.37 17.93
CA PRO A 443 -14.77 -7.55 17.21
C PRO A 443 -15.45 -7.66 15.84
N PRO A 444 -14.78 -8.24 14.83
CA PRO A 444 -15.36 -8.40 13.51
C PRO A 444 -16.64 -9.22 13.57
N SER A 445 -17.67 -8.76 12.85
CA SER A 445 -18.94 -9.47 12.65
C SER A 445 -18.94 -10.40 11.43
N GLU A 446 -17.92 -10.29 10.59
CA GLU A 446 -17.71 -11.12 9.40
C GLU A 446 -16.29 -11.70 9.39
N PRO A 447 -16.10 -12.91 8.81
CA PRO A 447 -14.77 -13.52 8.74
C PRO A 447 -13.82 -12.69 7.86
N ARG A 448 -12.60 -12.50 8.35
CA ARG A 448 -11.53 -11.80 7.62
C ARG A 448 -10.82 -12.75 6.65
N GLY A 449 -10.37 -12.20 5.52
CA GLY A 449 -9.75 -12.95 4.42
C GLY A 449 -8.62 -13.91 4.85
N PRO A 450 -7.62 -13.46 5.64
CA PRO A 450 -6.54 -14.34 6.10
C PRO A 450 -7.04 -15.54 6.93
N GLN A 451 -8.05 -15.33 7.78
CA GLN A 451 -8.65 -16.39 8.59
C GLN A 451 -9.48 -17.36 7.74
N ILE A 452 -10.19 -16.86 6.72
CA ILE A 452 -10.85 -17.73 5.73
C ILE A 452 -9.81 -18.66 5.08
N ARG A 453 -8.74 -18.10 4.53
CA ARG A 453 -7.71 -18.88 3.81
C ARG A 453 -6.96 -19.84 4.74
N HIS A 454 -6.78 -19.46 6.01
CA HIS A 454 -6.23 -20.34 7.04
C HIS A 454 -7.15 -21.52 7.35
N VAL A 455 -8.44 -21.29 7.64
CA VAL A 455 -9.42 -22.34 7.92
C VAL A 455 -9.55 -23.29 6.73
N LEU A 456 -9.59 -22.76 5.51
CA LEU A 456 -9.62 -23.58 4.29
C LEU A 456 -8.33 -24.38 4.10
N GLY A 457 -7.16 -23.80 4.41
CA GLY A 457 -5.88 -24.47 4.22
C GLY A 457 -5.58 -25.54 5.26
N GLU A 458 -5.79 -25.22 6.54
CA GLU A 458 -5.39 -26.07 7.67
C GLU A 458 -6.52 -26.92 8.24
N GLY A 459 -7.78 -26.61 7.89
CA GLY A 459 -8.95 -27.20 8.52
C GLY A 459 -9.07 -26.80 9.99
N VAL A 460 -10.10 -27.32 10.66
CA VAL A 460 -10.32 -27.15 12.09
C VAL A 460 -10.78 -28.49 12.66
N ALA A 461 -9.83 -29.28 13.16
CA ALA A 461 -10.08 -30.65 13.62
C ALA A 461 -11.14 -30.71 14.72
N GLU A 462 -11.11 -29.76 15.67
CA GLU A 462 -12.08 -29.68 16.78
C GLU A 462 -13.52 -29.43 16.30
N ALA A 463 -13.68 -28.76 15.15
CA ALA A 463 -14.97 -28.48 14.52
C ALA A 463 -15.32 -29.48 13.41
N GLY A 464 -14.49 -30.51 13.19
CA GLY A 464 -14.70 -31.49 12.11
C GLY A 464 -14.54 -30.92 10.69
N ILE A 465 -13.90 -29.76 10.55
CA ILE A 465 -13.71 -29.10 9.25
C ILE A 465 -12.43 -29.64 8.60
N PRO A 466 -12.50 -30.31 7.44
CA PRO A 466 -11.33 -30.85 6.78
C PRO A 466 -10.49 -29.75 6.11
N THR A 467 -9.23 -30.06 5.81
CA THR A 467 -8.38 -29.23 4.94
C THR A 467 -8.93 -29.21 3.51
N ARG A 468 -8.91 -28.04 2.86
CA ARG A 468 -9.41 -27.79 1.50
C ARG A 468 -8.34 -27.11 0.63
N ARG A 469 -7.17 -27.74 0.52
CA ARG A 469 -6.01 -27.22 -0.24
C ARG A 469 -6.09 -27.52 -1.73
N GLU A 470 -6.89 -28.50 -2.11
CA GLU A 470 -7.13 -28.90 -3.49
C GLU A 470 -7.94 -27.87 -4.28
N ARG A 471 -8.59 -26.91 -3.60
CA ARG A 471 -9.51 -25.96 -4.22
C ARG A 471 -9.06 -24.50 -4.08
N GLY A 472 -8.91 -23.81 -5.21
CA GLY A 472 -8.75 -22.35 -5.26
C GLY A 472 -10.06 -21.61 -5.55
N LEU A 473 -10.11 -20.31 -5.26
CA LEU A 473 -11.21 -19.42 -5.64
C LEU A 473 -10.71 -18.35 -6.61
N LEU A 474 -11.27 -18.32 -7.82
CA LEU A 474 -11.06 -17.27 -8.83
C LEU A 474 -12.32 -16.40 -8.93
N MET A 475 -12.16 -15.11 -8.66
CA MET A 475 -13.21 -14.10 -8.77
C MET A 475 -12.91 -13.22 -9.98
N LEU A 476 -13.90 -13.03 -10.84
CA LEU A 476 -13.83 -12.21 -12.05
C LEU A 476 -14.82 -11.06 -11.96
N TYR A 477 -14.42 -9.91 -12.47
CA TYR A 477 -15.20 -8.69 -12.47
C TYR A 477 -15.07 -7.99 -13.83
N LEU A 478 -16.15 -7.36 -14.29
CA LEU A 478 -16.12 -6.46 -15.44
C LEU A 478 -16.25 -5.03 -14.93
N LEU A 479 -15.25 -4.19 -15.20
CA LEU A 479 -15.29 -2.77 -14.84
C LEU A 479 -15.77 -1.93 -16.03
N ASP A 480 -16.65 -0.96 -15.73
CA ASP A 480 -17.20 -0.02 -16.72
C ASP A 480 -16.09 0.95 -17.22
N PRO A 481 -15.70 0.89 -18.50
CA PRO A 481 -14.67 1.76 -19.07
C PRO A 481 -15.05 3.25 -19.03
N GLU A 482 -16.33 3.58 -19.22
CA GLU A 482 -16.80 4.96 -19.13
C GLU A 482 -16.73 5.49 -17.68
N GLY A 483 -17.00 4.61 -16.71
CA GLY A 483 -16.89 4.90 -15.29
C GLY A 483 -15.46 5.02 -14.77
N ALA A 484 -14.46 4.55 -15.53
CA ALA A 484 -13.04 4.63 -15.19
C ALA A 484 -12.55 6.08 -15.09
N GLY A 485 -13.17 6.98 -15.86
CA GLY A 485 -12.71 8.35 -16.02
C GLY A 485 -11.34 8.41 -16.68
N VAL A 486 -11.06 7.53 -17.66
CA VAL A 486 -9.83 7.49 -18.46
C VAL A 486 -10.25 7.65 -19.92
N ASP A 487 -9.75 8.68 -20.60
CA ASP A 487 -10.24 9.03 -21.94
C ASP A 487 -9.90 7.96 -22.98
N GLU A 488 -8.75 7.31 -22.84
CA GLU A 488 -8.28 6.22 -23.69
C GLU A 488 -9.18 4.98 -23.62
N LEU A 489 -9.91 4.82 -22.52
CA LEU A 489 -10.83 3.70 -22.27
C LEU A 489 -12.26 3.97 -22.75
N LYS A 490 -12.58 5.19 -23.22
CA LYS A 490 -13.89 5.46 -23.81
C LYS A 490 -14.15 4.52 -24.98
N ASP A 491 -15.33 3.92 -25.03
CA ASP A 491 -15.74 2.93 -26.04
C ASP A 491 -14.87 1.67 -26.10
N ALA A 492 -14.05 1.39 -25.09
CA ALA A 492 -13.31 0.12 -25.00
C ALA A 492 -14.25 -1.02 -24.56
N ASP A 493 -13.78 -2.26 -24.75
CA ASP A 493 -14.39 -3.41 -24.06
C ASP A 493 -14.30 -3.23 -22.53
N PRO A 494 -15.17 -3.92 -21.76
CA PRO A 494 -15.07 -3.92 -20.30
C PRO A 494 -13.68 -4.29 -19.83
N VAL A 495 -13.15 -3.52 -18.86
CA VAL A 495 -11.86 -3.87 -18.25
C VAL A 495 -12.09 -5.08 -17.37
N VAL A 496 -11.59 -6.24 -17.81
CA VAL A 496 -11.62 -7.46 -16.99
C VAL A 496 -10.66 -7.29 -15.83
N ALA A 497 -11.14 -7.57 -14.64
CA ALA A 497 -10.34 -7.68 -13.44
C ALA A 497 -10.54 -9.05 -12.78
N TRP A 498 -9.51 -9.55 -12.11
CA TRP A 498 -9.59 -10.80 -11.38
C TRP A 498 -8.95 -10.71 -10.00
N ALA A 499 -9.45 -11.53 -9.08
CA ALA A 499 -8.84 -11.80 -7.80
C ALA A 499 -8.79 -13.32 -7.55
N ILE A 500 -7.72 -13.80 -6.94
CA ILE A 500 -7.54 -15.20 -6.56
C ILE A 500 -7.28 -15.27 -5.06
N SER A 501 -8.09 -16.07 -4.37
CA SER A 501 -7.88 -16.40 -2.96
C SER A 501 -7.29 -17.81 -2.87
N PHE A 502 -6.05 -17.91 -2.39
CA PHE A 502 -5.37 -19.19 -2.19
C PHE A 502 -5.52 -19.67 -0.75
N PRO A 503 -5.97 -20.93 -0.51
CA PRO A 503 -5.90 -21.50 0.83
C PRO A 503 -4.44 -21.56 1.31
N SER A 504 -4.25 -21.53 2.64
CA SER A 504 -2.96 -21.84 3.24
C SER A 504 -2.51 -23.26 2.86
N SER A 505 -1.20 -23.48 2.87
CA SER A 505 -0.62 -24.76 2.46
C SER A 505 0.62 -25.08 3.28
N THR A 506 0.80 -26.38 3.54
CA THR A 506 2.05 -26.91 4.11
C THR A 506 3.08 -27.27 3.05
N SER A 507 2.76 -27.15 1.76
CA SER A 507 3.70 -27.44 0.68
C SER A 507 4.89 -26.48 0.69
N GLU A 508 6.08 -27.06 0.50
CA GLU A 508 7.33 -26.32 0.33
C GLU A 508 7.57 -25.91 -1.13
N ARG A 509 6.66 -26.23 -2.07
CA ARG A 509 6.83 -25.88 -3.47
C ARG A 509 6.84 -24.37 -3.69
N ARG A 510 7.72 -23.94 -4.58
CA ARG A 510 7.94 -22.53 -4.92
C ARG A 510 8.11 -22.40 -6.42
N VAL A 511 7.82 -21.22 -6.94
CA VAL A 511 8.09 -20.88 -8.34
C VAL A 511 9.20 -19.86 -8.46
N SER A 512 9.96 -20.00 -9.54
CA SER A 512 11.02 -19.07 -9.86
C SER A 512 10.58 -18.01 -10.85
N ASN A 513 10.79 -16.74 -10.50
CA ASN A 513 10.64 -15.64 -11.44
C ASN A 513 11.79 -15.50 -12.45
N SER A 514 12.80 -16.38 -12.43
CA SER A 514 14.01 -16.28 -13.27
C SER A 514 13.71 -16.15 -14.76
N ARG A 515 12.72 -16.87 -15.27
CA ARG A 515 12.27 -16.80 -16.67
C ARG A 515 11.67 -15.45 -17.04
N TYR A 516 11.07 -14.76 -16.07
CA TYR A 516 10.42 -13.46 -16.23
C TYR A 516 11.38 -12.30 -15.95
N ILE A 517 12.48 -12.55 -15.23
CA ILE A 517 13.60 -11.60 -15.04
C ILE A 517 14.46 -11.48 -16.30
N ALA A 518 14.66 -12.54 -17.09
CA ALA A 518 15.49 -12.46 -18.30
C ALA A 518 14.90 -11.52 -19.37
N ASN A 519 13.57 -11.39 -19.42
CA ASN A 519 12.88 -10.39 -20.25
C ASN A 519 12.80 -9.00 -19.60
N SER A 520 13.39 -8.79 -18.43
CA SER A 520 13.42 -7.49 -17.74
C SER A 520 14.42 -6.48 -18.31
N VAL A 521 15.17 -6.84 -19.36
CA VAL A 521 15.81 -5.84 -20.22
C VAL A 521 14.75 -4.98 -20.93
N LEU A 522 13.55 -5.51 -21.20
CA LEU A 522 12.38 -4.74 -21.68
C LEU A 522 11.65 -3.96 -20.57
N TRP A 523 11.98 -4.19 -19.30
CA TRP A 523 11.59 -3.30 -18.19
C TRP A 523 12.52 -2.08 -18.08
N GLY A 524 13.51 -1.96 -18.96
CA GLY A 524 14.38 -0.79 -19.11
C GLY A 524 13.77 0.34 -19.95
N GLY A 525 12.88 0.04 -20.89
CA GLY A 525 12.47 1.00 -21.94
C GLY A 525 11.57 2.16 -21.50
N LEU A 526 11.18 2.24 -20.23
CA LEU A 526 10.43 3.38 -19.67
C LEU A 526 11.32 4.36 -18.88
N ASN A 527 12.63 4.09 -18.80
CA ASN A 527 13.61 4.97 -18.16
C ASN A 527 14.71 5.50 -19.11
N ASP A 528 14.59 5.28 -20.43
CA ASP A 528 15.59 5.75 -21.42
C ASP A 528 15.57 7.27 -21.66
N TRP A 529 14.84 8.04 -20.84
CA TRP A 529 14.84 9.50 -20.86
C TRP A 529 15.59 10.14 -19.68
N VAL A 530 16.42 9.36 -18.97
CA VAL A 530 17.26 9.86 -17.86
C VAL A 530 18.70 9.38 -18.01
N ASP A 531 19.25 9.48 -19.22
CA ASP A 531 20.69 9.64 -19.41
C ASP A 531 21.07 11.12 -19.37
#